data_AF-A0A183ES35-F1
#
_entry.id   AF-A0A183ES35-F1
#
_cell.length_a   1.000
_cell.length_b   1.000
_cell.length_c   1.000
_cell.angle_alpha   90.00
_cell.angle_beta   90.00
_cell.angle_gamma   90.00
#
_symmetry.space_group_name_H-M   'P 1'
#
loop_
_entity.id
_entity.type
_entity.pdbx_description
1 polymer ?
#
loop_
_entity_poly.entity_id
_entity_poly.type
_entity_poly.pdbx_seq_one_letter_code
_entity_poly.pdbx_strand_id
1 'polypeptide(L)' 'MSLGQRAKLTVSPDLAYGSRGIPGAIPPFSTLIFDIELLKVEAA' A
#
# COMPACT_ATOMS: atom_id res chain seq x y z
N MET A 1 3.31 -12.78 0.63
CA MET A 1 4.25 -12.68 -0.51
C MET A 1 5.42 -13.59 -0.24
N SER A 2 6.04 -14.15 -1.27
CA SER A 2 7.28 -14.93 -1.15
C SER A 2 8.51 -14.03 -1.34
N LEU A 3 9.66 -14.41 -0.77
CA LEU A 3 10.91 -13.65 -0.92
C LEU A 3 11.25 -13.44 -2.41
N GLY A 4 11.58 -12.21 -2.79
CA GLY A 4 11.86 -11.79 -4.17
C GLY A 4 10.62 -11.56 -5.03
N GLN A 5 9.40 -11.79 -4.52
CA GLN A 5 8.18 -11.54 -5.28
C GLN A 5 7.96 -10.02 -5.44
N ARG A 6 7.66 -9.60 -6.67
CA ARG A 6 7.09 -8.28 -6.98
C ARG A 6 5.63 -8.40 -7.35
N ALA A 7 4.78 -7.53 -6.81
CA ALA A 7 3.35 -7.54 -7.06
C ALA A 7 2.77 -6.13 -7.05
N LYS A 8 1.71 -5.93 -7.85
CA LYS A 8 0.87 -4.73 -7.77
C LYS A 8 -0.32 -5.01 -6.86
N LEU A 9 -0.45 -4.23 -5.78
CA LEU A 9 -1.57 -4.32 -4.84
C LEU A 9 -2.50 -3.13 -5.03
N THR A 10 -3.78 -3.42 -5.27
CA THR A 10 -4.84 -2.42 -5.24
C THR A 10 -5.46 -2.41 -3.85
N VAL A 11 -5.34 -1.29 -3.14
CA VAL A 11 -5.76 -1.15 -1.75
C VAL A 11 -6.94 -0.18 -1.70
N SER A 12 -8.08 -0.69 -1.23
CA SER A 12 -9.28 0.10 -1.03
C SER A 12 -9.09 1.14 0.08
N PRO A 13 -9.88 2.22 0.09
CA PRO A 13 -9.61 3.35 0.99
C PRO A 13 -9.65 3.00 2.48
N ASP A 14 -10.50 2.05 2.87
CA ASP A 14 -10.64 1.54 4.24
C ASP A 14 -9.38 0.83 4.76
N LEU A 15 -8.58 0.26 3.84
CA LEU A 15 -7.27 -0.35 4.14
C LEU A 15 -6.10 0.62 3.87
N ALA A 16 -6.38 1.83 3.37
CA ALA A 16 -5.41 2.88 3.08
C ALA A 16 -5.58 4.06 4.06
N TYR A 17 -5.75 5.29 3.56
CA TYR A 17 -5.86 6.51 4.37
C TYR A 17 -7.30 6.94 4.70
N GLY A 18 -8.29 6.12 4.35
CA GLY A 18 -9.70 6.31 4.67
C GLY A 18 -10.25 7.68 4.28
N SER A 19 -11.15 8.19 5.10
CA SER A 19 -11.76 9.52 4.93
C SER A 19 -10.80 10.68 5.23
N ARG A 20 -9.67 10.42 5.88
CA ARG A 20 -8.71 11.48 6.25
C ARG A 20 -7.80 11.86 5.07
N GLY A 21 -7.36 10.87 4.31
CA GLY A 21 -6.33 11.08 3.28
C GLY A 21 -5.01 11.60 3.88
N ILE A 22 -4.19 12.20 3.02
CA ILE A 22 -2.98 12.96 3.37
C ILE A 22 -3.07 14.34 2.71
N PRO A 23 -3.14 15.44 3.48
CA PRO A 23 -3.14 16.79 2.93
C PRO A 23 -1.99 17.03 1.95
N GLY A 24 -2.32 17.53 0.75
CA GLY A 24 -1.33 17.86 -0.29
C GLY A 24 -0.79 16.68 -1.10
N ALA A 25 -1.14 15.43 -0.77
CA ALA A 25 -0.65 14.25 -1.49
C ALA A 25 -1.75 13.25 -1.87
N ILE A 26 -2.67 12.93 -0.95
CA ILE A 26 -3.67 11.88 -1.14
C ILE A 26 -5.05 12.38 -0.70
N PRO A 27 -6.01 12.55 -1.62
CA PRO A 27 -7.37 12.93 -1.26
C PRO A 27 -8.07 11.89 -0.36
N PRO A 28 -9.07 12.29 0.45
CA PRO A 28 -9.98 11.37 1.12
C PRO A 28 -10.56 10.31 0.18
N PHE A 29 -10.74 9.09 0.69
CA PHE A 29 -11.36 7.96 0.00
C PHE A 29 -10.64 7.50 -1.28
N SER A 30 -9.35 7.78 -1.41
CA SER A 30 -8.57 7.34 -2.57
C SER A 30 -8.23 5.85 -2.50
N THR A 31 -8.48 5.13 -3.60
CA THR A 31 -7.92 3.78 -3.82
C THR A 31 -6.47 3.92 -4.27
N LEU A 32 -5.57 3.16 -3.65
CA LEU A 32 -4.14 3.22 -3.95
C LEU A 32 -3.68 1.98 -4.70
N ILE A 33 -2.73 2.17 -5.62
CA ILE A 33 -2.05 1.08 -6.31
C ILE A 33 -0.59 1.13 -5.91
N PHE A 34 -0.12 0.08 -5.24
CA PHE A 34 1.28 -0.06 -4.85
C PHE A 34 1.98 -1.06 -5.74
N ASP A 35 3.19 -0.74 -6.18
CA ASP A 35 4.10 -1.69 -6.83
C ASP A 35 5.19 -2.05 -5.81
N ILE A 36 5.12 -3.27 -5.28
CA ILE A 36 5.90 -3.70 -4.10
C ILE A 36 6.77 -4.87 -4.46
N GLU A 37 8.01 -4.87 -3.98
CA GLU A 37 8.96 -5.97 -4.06
C GLU A 37 9.38 -6.41 -2.66
N LEU A 38 9.28 -7.71 -2.37
CA LEU A 38 9.69 -8.27 -1.07
C LEU A 38 11.18 -8.62 -1.08
N LEU A 39 12.01 -7.73 -0.58
CA LEU A 39 13.47 -7.91 -0.58
C LEU A 39 13.99 -8.85 0.51
N LYS A 40 13.40 -8.79 1.71
CA LYS A 40 13.85 -9.56 2.89
C LYS A 40 12.72 -9.70 3.90
N VAL A 41 12.74 -10.78 4.67
CA VAL A 41 11.93 -10.96 5.88
C VAL A 41 12.89 -11.06 7.06
N GLU A 42 12.74 -10.19 8.06
CA GLU A 42 13.49 -10.24 9.31
C GLU A 42 12.58 -10.82 10.40
N ALA A 43 13.10 -11.77 11.18
CA ALA A 43 12.40 -12.29 12.34
C ALA A 43 12.38 -11.22 13.44
N ALA A 44 11.25 -11.10 14.13
CA ALA A 44 11.05 -10.16 15.25
C ALA A 44 11.86 -10.55 16.49
#